data_AF-A0A7V4ZRE2-F1
#
_entry.id   AF-A0A7V4ZRE2-F1
#
_cell.length_a   1.000
_cell.length_b   1.000
_cell.length_c   1.000
_cell.angle_alpha   90.00
_cell.angle_beta   90.00
_cell.angle_gamma   90.00
#
_symmetry.space_group_name_H-M   'P 1'
#
loop_
_entity.id
_entity.type
_entity.pdbx_description
1 polymer ?
#
loop_
_entity_poly.entity_id
_entity_poly.type
_entity_poly.pdbx_seq_one_letter_code
_entity_poly.pdbx_strand_id
1 'polypeptide(L)' 'MKLILEVKGLESEQDRQKEVAAKRWVKAINNHGEFGRWDFMICKDPSKLKMNIETLIQHYD' A
#
# COMPACT_ATOMS: atom_id res chain seq x y z
N MET A 1 -3.34 10.24 7.20
CA MET A 1 -2.68 9.25 6.32
C MET A 1 -3.65 8.82 5.24
N LYS A 2 -3.17 8.55 4.02
CA LYS A 2 -3.94 7.95 2.92
C LYS A 2 -3.33 6.60 2.54
N LEU A 3 -4.15 5.64 2.11
CA LEU A 3 -3.70 4.28 1.79
C LEU A 3 -4.20 3.89 0.41
N ILE A 4 -3.30 3.39 -0.43
CA ILE A 4 -3.65 2.61 -1.62
C ILE A 4 -3.61 1.14 -1.25
N LEU A 5 -4.75 0.46 -1.38
CA LEU A 5 -4.91 -0.95 -1.10
C LEU A 5 -5.11 -1.73 -2.40
N GLU A 6 -4.24 -2.68 -2.69
CA GLU A 6 -4.44 -3.65 -3.77
C GLU A 6 -4.83 -5.00 -3.18
N VAL A 7 -5.99 -5.54 -3.59
CA VAL A 7 -6.44 -6.88 -3.18
C VAL A 7 -6.11 -7.86 -4.30
N LYS A 8 -5.32 -8.90 -4.00
CA LYS A 8 -4.96 -9.95 -4.96
C LYS A 8 -5.53 -11.30 -4.51
N GLY A 9 -6.05 -12.06 -5.46
CA GLY A 9 -6.53 -13.44 -5.25
C GLY A 9 -5.46 -14.49 -5.54
N LEU A 10 -5.14 -14.69 -6.82
CA LEU A 10 -4.06 -15.60 -7.28
C LEU A 10 -2.93 -14.76 -7.89
N GLU A 11 -1.71 -14.90 -7.36
CA GLU A 11 -0.53 -14.19 -7.86
C GLU A 11 0.02 -14.83 -9.13
N SER A 12 0.26 -14.01 -10.14
CA SER A 12 1.10 -14.35 -11.30
C SER A 12 2.33 -13.44 -11.32
N GLU A 13 3.46 -13.88 -11.87
CA GLU A 13 4.70 -13.08 -11.93
C GLU A 13 4.50 -11.71 -12.64
N GLN A 14 3.46 -11.58 -13.47
CA GLN A 14 3.06 -10.33 -14.13
C GLN A 14 2.62 -9.21 -13.15
N ASP A 15 2.32 -9.56 -11.90
CA ASP A 15 1.83 -8.62 -10.89
C ASP A 15 2.89 -7.69 -10.29
N ARG A 16 4.19 -8.01 -10.46
CA ARG A 16 5.29 -7.19 -9.90
C ARG A 16 5.38 -5.80 -10.51
N GLN A 17 4.96 -5.61 -11.76
CA GLN A 17 5.09 -4.30 -12.41
C GLN A 17 4.15 -3.25 -11.79
N LYS A 18 2.92 -3.64 -11.45
CA LYS A 18 1.94 -2.76 -10.80
C LYS A 18 2.39 -2.37 -9.40
N GLU A 19 2.90 -3.34 -8.64
CA GLU A 19 3.45 -3.10 -7.30
C GLU A 19 4.62 -2.11 -7.34
N VAL A 20 5.57 -2.30 -8.26
CA VAL A 20 6.74 -1.42 -8.38
C VAL A 20 6.32 0.00 -8.77
N ALA A 21 5.35 0.14 -9.68
CA ALA A 21 4.82 1.45 -10.07
C ALA A 21 4.14 2.16 -8.90
N ALA A 22 3.28 1.47 -8.15
CA ALA A 22 2.59 2.02 -6.98
C ALA A 22 3.57 2.49 -5.90
N LYS A 23 4.56 1.66 -5.56
CA LYS A 23 5.62 2.03 -4.59
C LYS A 23 6.42 3.26 -5.03
N ARG A 24 6.78 3.34 -6.32
CA ARG A 24 7.49 4.50 -6.87
C ARG A 24 6.65 5.77 -6.78
N TRP A 25 5.36 5.67 -7.09
CA TRP A 25 4.44 6.81 -7.02
C TRP A 25 4.30 7.30 -5.57
N VAL A 26 4.04 6.40 -4.61
CA VAL A 26 3.94 6.76 -3.18
C VAL A 26 5.21 7.45 -2.69
N LYS A 27 6.39 6.95 -3.09
CA LYS A 27 7.66 7.61 -2.76
C LYS A 27 7.75 9.02 -3.34
N ALA A 28 7.37 9.21 -4.61
CA ALA A 28 7.44 10.51 -5.27
C ALA A 28 6.52 11.54 -4.61
N ILE A 29 5.29 11.17 -4.28
CA ILE A 29 4.34 12.10 -3.68
C ILE A 29 4.65 12.42 -2.21
N ASN A 30 5.17 11.44 -1.45
CA ASN A 30 5.62 11.68 -0.09
C ASN A 30 6.85 12.60 -0.07
N ASN A 31 7.74 12.47 -1.06
CA ASN A 31 8.86 13.40 -1.24
C ASN A 31 8.40 14.81 -1.63
N HIS A 32 7.32 14.93 -2.42
CA HIS A 32 6.74 16.22 -2.79
C HIS A 32 6.08 16.93 -1.58
N GLY A 33 5.46 16.16 -0.67
CA GLY A 33 4.98 16.65 0.63
C GLY A 33 3.65 17.40 0.62
N GLU A 34 3.19 17.91 -0.52
CA GLU A 34 1.94 18.70 -0.59
C GLU A 34 0.64 17.88 -0.56
N PHE A 35 0.72 16.56 -0.75
CA PHE A 35 -0.46 15.69 -0.84
C PHE A 35 -0.77 14.90 0.43
N GLY A 36 -0.08 15.24 1.54
CA GLY A 36 -0.10 14.48 2.79
C GLY A 36 0.74 13.18 2.71
N ARG A 37 0.71 12.37 3.77
CA ARG A 37 1.39 11.07 3.81
C ARG A 37 0.54 9.97 3.20
N TRP A 38 1.13 9.22 2.28
CA TRP A 38 0.53 8.06 1.63
C TRP A 38 1.31 6.79 1.90
N ASP A 39 0.60 5.66 1.92
CA ASP A 39 1.18 4.33 1.96
C ASP A 39 0.53 3.41 0.91
N PHE A 40 1.19 2.29 0.62
CA PHE A 40 0.73 1.26 -0.30
C PHE A 40 0.79 -0.13 0.34
N MET A 41 -0.34 -0.83 0.34
CA MET A 41 -0.48 -2.17 0.91
C MET A 41 -1.10 -3.15 -0.09
N ILE A 42 -0.57 -4.38 -0.10
CA ILE A 42 -1.17 -5.50 -0.83
C ILE A 42 -1.87 -6.42 0.18
N CYS A 43 -3.14 -6.71 -0.05
CA CYS A 43 -3.92 -7.70 0.68
C CYS A 43 -4.07 -8.97 -0.15
N LYS A 44 -3.37 -10.03 0.28
CA LYS A 44 -3.46 -11.37 -0.30
C LYS A 44 -4.51 -12.25 0.38
N ASP A 45 -4.77 -11.97 1.66
CA ASP A 45 -5.74 -12.66 2.48
C ASP A 45 -6.68 -11.61 3.09
N PRO A 46 -7.94 -11.52 2.61
CA PRO A 46 -8.92 -10.58 3.13
C PRO A 46 -9.13 -10.68 4.64
N SER A 47 -8.96 -11.87 5.23
CA SER A 47 -9.14 -12.11 6.67
C SER A 47 -8.10 -11.37 7.51
N LYS A 48 -6.92 -11.09 6.94
CA LYS A 48 -5.82 -10.37 7.61
C LYS A 48 -5.87 -8.86 7.39
N LEU A 49 -6.76 -8.36 6.53
CA LEU A 49 -6.79 -6.96 6.13
C LEU A 49 -6.91 -6.02 7.32
N LYS A 50 -7.83 -6.31 8.24
CA LYS A 50 -8.08 -5.50 9.43
C LYS A 50 -6.82 -5.36 10.29
N MET A 51 -6.19 -6.49 10.63
CA MET A 51 -4.96 -6.53 11.42
C MET A 51 -3.83 -5.72 10.75
N ASN A 52 -3.68 -5.87 9.44
CA ASN A 52 -2.65 -5.16 8.68
C ASN A 52 -2.87 -3.63 8.68
N ILE A 53 -4.12 -3.18 8.56
CA ILE A 53 -4.47 -1.76 8.63
C ILE A 53 -4.25 -1.20 10.03
N GLU A 54 -4.66 -1.94 11.08
CA GLU A 54 -4.43 -1.52 12.47
C GLU A 54 -2.94 -1.39 12.78
N THR A 55 -2.13 -2.35 12.33
CA THR A 55 -0.67 -2.31 12.45
C THR A 55 -0.08 -1.11 11.71
N LEU A 56 -0.60 -0.80 10.52
CA LEU A 56 -0.18 0.37 9.76
C LEU A 56 -0.47 1.66 10.52
N ILE A 57 -1.68 1.83 11.03
CA ILE A 57 -2.09 3.05 11.76
C ILE A 57 -1.18 3.26 12.98
N GLN A 58 -0.91 2.21 13.75
CA GLN A 58 -0.01 2.28 14.92
C GLN A 58 1.44 2.67 14.57
N HIS A 59 1.88 2.46 13.33
CA HIS A 59 3.21 2.90 12.90
C HIS A 59 3.28 4.43 12.65
N TYR A 60 2.14 5.07 12.42
CA TYR A 60 2.04 6.49 12.08
C TYR A 60 1.49 7.39 13.19
N ASP A 61 0.93 6.80 14.26
CA ASP A 61 0.60 7.47 15.52
C ASP A 61 1.83 7.66 16.40
#